data_AF-A0A7C1NZI8-F1
#
_entry.id   AF-A0A7C1NZI8-F1
#
_cell.length_a   1.000
_cell.length_b   1.000
_cell.length_c   1.000
_cell.angle_alpha   90.00
_cell.angle_beta   90.00
_cell.angle_gamma   90.00
#
_symmetry.space_group_name_H-M   'P 1'
#
loop_
_entity.id
_entity.type
_entity.pdbx_description
1 polymer ?
#
loop_
_entity_poly.entity_id
_entity_poly.type
_entity_poly.pdbx_seq_one_letter_code
_entity_poly.pdbx_strand_id
1 'polypeptide(L)'
;MRISIIDYGSGNLRSATKAFERAAREAGLNAEIELTDKADRVATADRIVLPGVGAYADCRRGLDAVPGMHDAITEVVENKGRPFFGICVGMQLMSSRGLEKTVTDGFGWIEGDVVVCPWHGYDYELGTGRCRV
;
A
#
# COMPACT_ATOMS: atom_id res chain seq x y z
N MET A 1 -12.33 10.92 14.11
CA MET A 1 -11.52 10.99 12.87
C MET A 1 -11.82 9.76 12.03
N ARG A 2 -11.74 9.82 10.71
CA ARG A 2 -11.96 8.68 9.82
C ARG A 2 -10.64 8.10 9.32
N ILE A 3 -10.49 6.79 9.49
CA ILE A 3 -9.38 6.01 8.93
C ILE A 3 -9.97 5.13 7.83
N SER A 4 -9.59 5.40 6.58
CA SER A 4 -10.07 4.59 5.45
C SER A 4 -9.01 3.54 5.09
N ILE A 5 -9.41 2.28 5.16
CA ILE A 5 -8.66 1.12 4.67
C ILE A 5 -9.10 0.91 3.23
N ILE A 6 -8.15 0.93 2.31
CA ILE A 6 -8.40 0.89 0.88
C ILE A 6 -8.61 -0.57 0.46
N ASP A 7 -9.77 -0.85 -0.13
CA ASP A 7 -10.07 -2.12 -0.79
C ASP A 7 -9.89 -1.97 -2.30
N TYR A 8 -8.89 -2.66 -2.83
CA TYR A 8 -8.67 -2.79 -4.27
C TYR A 8 -8.59 -4.27 -4.69
N GLY A 9 -9.13 -5.17 -3.87
CA GLY A 9 -9.14 -6.61 -4.12
C GLY A 9 -7.88 -7.37 -3.69
N SER A 10 -6.98 -6.76 -2.91
CA SER A 10 -5.80 -7.43 -2.34
C SER A 10 -5.63 -7.19 -0.84
N GLY A 11 -5.03 -8.16 -0.16
CA GLY A 11 -4.72 -8.12 1.27
C GLY A 11 -5.71 -8.85 2.17
N ASN A 12 -5.36 -8.97 3.44
CA ASN A 12 -6.26 -9.54 4.46
C ASN A 12 -7.10 -8.43 5.11
N LEU A 13 -8.08 -7.93 4.37
CA LEU A 13 -8.89 -6.76 4.74
C LEU A 13 -9.67 -6.98 6.04
N ARG A 14 -10.18 -8.19 6.27
CA ARG A 14 -10.92 -8.53 7.49
C ARG A 14 -10.03 -8.43 8.72
N SER A 15 -8.83 -9.02 8.68
CA SER A 15 -7.90 -8.93 9.81
C SER A 15 -7.39 -7.51 10.01
N ALA A 16 -7.06 -6.79 8.94
CA ALA A 16 -6.64 -5.38 9.02
C ALA A 16 -7.72 -4.53 9.70
N THR A 17 -8.96 -4.59 9.22
CA THR A 17 -10.10 -3.84 9.77
C THR A 17 -10.28 -4.13 11.26
N LYS A 18 -10.29 -5.41 11.66
CA LYS A 18 -10.42 -5.80 13.08
C LYS A 18 -9.24 -5.37 13.94
N ALA A 19 -8.02 -5.36 13.39
CA ALA A 19 -6.84 -4.88 14.10
C ALA A 19 -6.93 -3.37 14.36
N PHE A 20 -7.36 -2.57 13.37
CA PHE A 20 -7.55 -1.13 13.52
C PHE A 20 -8.70 -0.79 14.48
N GLU A 21 -9.84 -1.48 14.38
CA GLU A 21 -10.95 -1.32 15.34
C GLU A 21 -10.48 -1.60 16.78
N ARG A 22 -9.70 -2.66 16.98
CA ARG A 22 -9.13 -3.01 18.28
C ARG A 22 -8.13 -1.96 18.77
N ALA A 23 -7.20 -1.55 17.93
CA ALA A 23 -6.19 -0.55 18.26
C ALA A 23 -6.83 0.80 18.64
N ALA A 24 -7.83 1.25 17.89
CA ALA A 24 -8.57 2.47 18.22
C ALA A 24 -9.24 2.39 19.60
N ARG A 25 -9.91 1.27 19.89
CA ARG A 25 -10.55 1.03 21.18
C ARG A 25 -9.54 0.98 22.34
N GLU A 26 -8.45 0.24 22.18
CA GLU A 26 -7.42 0.07 23.22
C GLU A 26 -6.66 1.38 23.49
N ALA A 27 -6.49 2.22 22.47
CA ALA A 27 -5.89 3.54 22.59
C ALA A 27 -6.88 4.63 23.06
N GLY A 28 -8.16 4.31 23.26
CA GLY A 28 -9.19 5.28 23.64
C GLY A 28 -9.47 6.34 22.56
N LEU A 29 -9.21 6.04 21.29
CA LEU A 29 -9.37 6.96 20.18
C LEU A 29 -10.80 6.90 19.61
N ASN A 30 -11.40 8.08 19.41
CA ASN A 30 -12.66 8.19 18.66
C ASN A 30 -12.37 8.18 17.14
N ALA A 31 -12.11 6.97 16.62
CA ALA A 31 -11.80 6.71 15.22
C ALA A 31 -12.88 5.85 14.56
N GLU A 32 -13.39 6.30 13.42
CA GLU A 32 -14.24 5.51 12.53
C GLU A 32 -13.33 4.74 11.56
N ILE A 33 -13.38 3.41 11.59
CA ILE A 33 -12.64 2.54 10.67
C ILE A 33 -13.56 2.19 9.51
N GLU A 34 -13.19 2.62 8.31
CA GLU A 34 -13.97 2.41 7.10
C GLU A 34 -13.17 1.56 6.10
N LEU A 35 -13.71 0.43 5.67
CA LEU A 35 -13.20 -0.30 4.51
C LEU A 35 -13.91 0.24 3.25
N THR A 36 -13.17 0.68 2.25
CA THR A 36 -13.76 1.29 1.05
C THR A 36 -12.93 1.09 -0.21
N ASP A 37 -13.63 0.86 -1.30
CA ASP A 37 -13.15 0.85 -2.69
C ASP A 37 -13.45 2.17 -3.42
N LYS A 38 -13.91 3.21 -2.71
CA LYS A 38 -14.37 4.45 -3.30
C LYS A 38 -13.36 5.58 -3.13
N ALA A 39 -12.88 6.12 -4.25
CA ALA A 39 -11.88 7.18 -4.29
C ALA A 39 -12.33 8.47 -3.56
N ASP A 40 -13.61 8.83 -3.62
CA ASP A 40 -14.18 10.01 -2.94
C ASP A 40 -14.12 9.90 -1.41
N ARG A 41 -14.31 8.68 -0.88
CA ARG A 41 -14.19 8.38 0.54
C ARG A 41 -12.73 8.48 1.00
N VAL A 42 -11.80 7.95 0.20
CA VAL A 42 -10.36 8.05 0.44
C VAL A 42 -9.91 9.52 0.40
N ALA A 43 -10.30 10.27 -0.63
CA ALA A 43 -9.94 11.67 -0.83
C ALA A 43 -10.32 12.59 0.36
N THR A 44 -11.34 12.19 1.11
CA THR A 44 -11.86 12.95 2.26
C THR A 44 -11.47 12.37 3.62
N ALA A 45 -10.81 11.20 3.68
CA ALA A 45 -10.43 10.52 4.93
C ALA A 45 -9.29 11.23 5.69
N ASP A 46 -9.34 11.26 7.03
CA ASP A 46 -8.31 11.93 7.83
C ASP A 46 -6.97 11.20 7.80
N ARG A 47 -7.00 9.88 7.63
CA ARG A 47 -5.85 8.97 7.51
C ARG A 47 -6.22 7.83 6.56
N ILE A 48 -5.24 7.31 5.84
CA ILE A 48 -5.47 6.22 4.89
C ILE A 48 -4.51 5.06 5.12
N VAL A 49 -5.02 3.85 4.89
CA VAL A 49 -4.29 2.59 5.07
C VAL A 49 -4.37 1.82 3.77
N LEU A 50 -3.21 1.44 3.22
CA LEU A 50 -3.13 0.59 2.04
C LEU A 50 -2.57 -0.78 2.43
N PRO A 51 -3.42 -1.80 2.63
CA PRO A 51 -2.96 -3.17 2.77
C PRO A 51 -2.60 -3.78 1.41
N GLY A 52 -1.69 -4.76 1.36
CA GLY A 52 -1.44 -5.49 0.12
C GLY A 52 -0.75 -6.83 0.34
N VAL A 53 -1.18 -7.86 -0.39
CA VAL A 53 -0.61 -9.21 -0.37
C VAL A 53 -0.49 -9.73 -1.81
N GLY A 54 0.62 -10.42 -2.13
CA GLY A 54 0.88 -10.97 -3.46
C GLY A 54 2.01 -10.22 -4.15
N ALA A 55 1.99 -10.21 -5.49
CA ALA A 55 3.06 -9.59 -6.25
C ALA A 55 2.92 -8.07 -6.34
N TYR A 56 4.04 -7.36 -6.43
CA TYR A 56 4.08 -5.89 -6.54
C TYR A 56 3.24 -5.39 -7.71
N ALA A 57 3.49 -5.95 -8.91
CA ALA A 57 2.81 -5.57 -10.13
C ALA A 57 1.30 -5.85 -10.08
N ASP A 58 0.89 -6.94 -9.43
CA ASP A 58 -0.51 -7.31 -9.31
C ASP A 58 -1.24 -6.33 -8.39
N CYS A 59 -0.60 -5.94 -7.28
CA CYS A 59 -1.16 -4.94 -6.39
C CYS A 59 -1.29 -3.58 -7.06
N ARG A 60 -0.27 -3.14 -7.80
CA ARG A 60 -0.32 -1.89 -8.56
C ARG A 60 -1.47 -1.89 -9.57
N ARG A 61 -1.60 -2.96 -10.37
CA ARG A 61 -2.70 -3.08 -11.34
C ARG A 61 -4.07 -3.12 -10.67
N GLY A 62 -4.21 -3.81 -9.53
CA GLY A 62 -5.45 -3.84 -8.78
C GLY A 62 -5.85 -2.44 -8.30
N LEU A 63 -4.88 -1.66 -7.83
CA LEU A 63 -5.10 -0.28 -7.41
C LEU A 63 -5.52 0.61 -8.59
N ASP A 64 -4.80 0.53 -9.71
CA ASP A 64 -5.08 1.31 -10.92
C ASP A 64 -6.44 0.92 -11.55
N ALA A 65 -6.92 -0.30 -11.32
CA ALA A 65 -8.23 -0.77 -11.77
C ALA A 65 -9.40 -0.12 -11.01
N VAL A 66 -9.16 0.47 -9.84
CA VAL A 66 -10.17 1.23 -9.08
C VAL A 66 -10.16 2.69 -9.57
N PRO A 67 -11.21 3.16 -10.28
CA PRO A 67 -11.18 4.46 -10.93
C PRO A 67 -10.93 5.61 -9.94
N GLY A 68 -9.90 6.42 -10.23
CA GLY A 68 -9.52 7.60 -9.44
C GLY A 68 -8.88 7.30 -8.09
N MET A 69 -8.62 6.03 -7.75
CA MET A 69 -8.05 5.65 -6.45
C MET A 69 -6.60 6.14 -6.30
N HIS A 70 -5.78 5.97 -7.34
CA HIS A 70 -4.41 6.48 -7.37
C HIS A 70 -4.38 7.99 -7.10
N ASP A 71 -5.16 8.76 -7.85
CA ASP A 71 -5.22 10.22 -7.73
C ASP A 71 -5.73 10.67 -6.34
N ALA A 72 -6.73 9.95 -5.79
CA ALA A 72 -7.23 10.23 -4.45
C ALA A 72 -6.17 9.99 -3.37
N ILE A 73 -5.35 8.95 -3.50
CA ILE A 73 -4.24 8.66 -2.59
C ILE A 73 -3.18 9.76 -2.70
N THR A 74 -2.74 10.07 -3.92
CA THR A 74 -1.76 11.14 -4.18
C THR A 74 -2.22 12.47 -3.60
N GLU A 75 -3.48 12.87 -3.83
CA GLU A 75 -4.06 14.09 -3.26
C GLU A 75 -4.04 14.09 -1.72
N VAL A 76 -4.42 12.97 -1.10
CA VAL A 76 -4.48 12.85 0.36
C VAL A 76 -3.10 12.93 0.99
N VAL A 77 -2.10 12.30 0.37
CA VAL A 77 -0.75 12.19 0.93
C VAL A 77 0.11 13.40 0.59
N GLU A 78 0.23 13.73 -0.69
CA GLU A 78 1.16 14.75 -1.16
C GLU A 78 0.61 16.16 -0.96
N ASN A 79 -0.66 16.39 -1.31
CA ASN A 79 -1.24 17.74 -1.28
C ASN A 79 -1.82 18.08 0.09
N LYS A 80 -2.50 17.14 0.75
CA LYS A 80 -3.12 17.36 2.07
C LYS A 80 -2.23 16.98 3.26
N GLY A 81 -1.10 16.31 3.02
CA GLY A 81 -0.18 15.89 4.07
C GLY A 81 -0.79 14.94 5.10
N ARG A 82 -1.81 14.16 4.71
CA ARG A 82 -2.50 13.25 5.63
C ARG A 82 -1.71 11.96 5.83
N PRO A 83 -1.72 11.38 7.05
CA PRO A 83 -0.97 10.16 7.32
C PRO A 83 -1.39 8.98 6.44
N PHE A 84 -0.41 8.35 5.82
CA PHE A 84 -0.52 7.10 5.06
C PHE A 84 0.14 5.95 5.84
N PHE A 85 -0.50 4.78 5.83
CA PHE A 85 0.08 3.56 6.40
C PHE A 85 -0.03 2.39 5.43
N GLY A 86 1.11 2.01 4.83
CA GLY A 86 1.20 0.86 3.94
C GLY A 86 1.51 -0.43 4.71
N ILE A 87 0.83 -1.53 4.39
CA ILE A 87 1.07 -2.86 5.01
C ILE A 87 1.56 -3.83 3.94
N CYS A 88 2.73 -4.44 4.19
CA CYS A 88 3.36 -5.41 3.29
C CYS A 88 3.57 -4.82 1.89
N VAL A 89 2.84 -5.27 0.86
CA VAL A 89 3.00 -4.70 -0.49
C VAL A 89 2.54 -3.23 -0.54
N GLY A 90 1.58 -2.83 0.30
CA GLY A 90 1.19 -1.41 0.40
C GLY A 90 2.32 -0.51 0.92
N MET A 91 3.24 -1.04 1.74
CA MET A 91 4.47 -0.35 2.12
C MET A 91 5.45 -0.30 0.94
N GLN A 92 5.60 -1.41 0.22
CA GLN A 92 6.49 -1.50 -0.94
C GLN A 92 6.08 -0.52 -2.04
N LEU A 93 4.80 -0.31 -2.29
CA LEU A 93 4.30 0.64 -3.27
C LEU A 93 4.70 2.09 -2.98
N MET A 94 5.15 2.43 -1.76
CA MET A 94 5.69 3.76 -1.46
C MET A 94 7.06 4.01 -2.12
N SER A 95 7.74 2.96 -2.59
CA SER A 95 9.04 3.05 -3.26
C SER A 95 8.95 3.67 -4.66
N SER A 96 10.09 3.93 -5.30
CA SER A 96 10.14 4.32 -6.71
C SER A 96 9.62 3.22 -7.62
N ARG A 97 10.10 1.99 -7.43
CA ARG A 97 9.71 0.84 -8.26
C ARG A 97 9.88 -0.49 -7.55
N GLY A 98 9.18 -1.51 -8.03
CA GLY A 98 9.35 -2.91 -7.68
C GLY A 98 9.91 -3.70 -8.85
N LEU A 99 10.86 -4.60 -8.57
CA LEU A 99 11.56 -5.40 -9.60
C LEU A 99 11.10 -6.87 -9.65
N GLU A 100 10.05 -7.22 -8.91
CA GLU A 100 9.53 -8.58 -8.87
C GLU A 100 8.88 -8.96 -10.21
N LYS A 101 9.54 -9.84 -10.97
CA LYS A 101 9.14 -10.38 -12.30
C LYS A 101 9.05 -9.34 -13.42
N THR A 102 8.58 -8.13 -13.14
CA THR A 102 8.46 -7.03 -14.09
C THR A 102 8.65 -5.72 -13.35
N VAL A 103 9.44 -4.81 -13.95
CA VAL A 103 9.65 -3.48 -13.38
C VAL A 103 8.33 -2.73 -13.38
N THR A 104 7.89 -2.32 -12.19
CA THR A 104 6.62 -1.60 -12.01
C THR A 104 6.85 -0.39 -11.12
N ASP A 105 6.33 0.75 -11.51
CA ASP A 105 6.46 1.99 -10.75
C ASP A 105 5.54 1.99 -9.52
N GLY A 106 6.08 2.51 -8.41
CA GLY A 106 5.32 2.78 -7.20
C GLY A 106 4.77 4.20 -7.18
N PHE A 107 4.51 4.72 -5.98
CA PHE A 107 4.19 6.12 -5.75
C PHE A 107 5.43 7.02 -5.77
N GLY A 108 6.62 6.48 -5.54
CA GLY A 108 7.86 7.26 -5.59
C GLY A 108 8.07 8.21 -4.40
N TRP A 109 7.33 8.04 -3.31
CA TRP A 109 7.49 8.87 -2.10
C TRP A 109 8.79 8.59 -1.35
N ILE A 110 9.31 7.36 -1.48
CA ILE A 110 10.59 6.95 -0.93
C ILE A 110 11.46 6.48 -2.09
N GLU A 111 12.58 7.14 -2.32
CA GLU A 111 13.52 6.74 -3.37
C GLU A 111 14.07 5.33 -3.10
N GLY A 112 13.95 4.45 -4.09
CA GLY A 112 14.53 3.12 -4.02
C GLY A 112 13.75 2.02 -4.73
N ASP A 113 14.42 0.88 -4.88
CA ASP A 113 13.91 -0.31 -5.56
C ASP A 113 13.53 -1.38 -4.54
N VAL A 114 12.34 -1.95 -4.70
CA VAL A 114 11.94 -3.16 -3.98
C VAL A 114 12.51 -4.37 -4.72
N VAL A 115 13.47 -5.01 -4.07
CA VAL A 115 14.25 -6.13 -4.62
C VAL A 115 13.98 -7.42 -3.86
N VAL A 116 14.28 -8.54 -4.49
CA VAL A 116 14.22 -9.85 -3.84
C VAL A 116 15.23 -9.88 -2.69
N CYS A 117 14.79 -10.35 -1.53
CA CYS A 117 15.68 -10.52 -0.39
C CYS A 117 16.71 -11.63 -0.73
N PRO A 118 18.01 -11.36 -0.65
CA PRO A 118 19.05 -12.35 -0.92
C PRO A 118 19.19 -13.28 0.30
N TRP A 119 18.24 -14.19 0.51
CA TRP A 119 18.34 -15.21 1.57
C TRP A 119 17.89 -16.59 1.08
N HIS A 120 18.75 -17.58 1.29
CA HIS A 120 18.67 -19.00 0.91
C HIS A 120 18.44 -19.30 -0.58
N GLY A 121 19.55 -19.40 -1.33
CA GLY A 121 19.60 -20.11 -2.61
C GLY A 121 19.30 -19.29 -3.86
N TYR A 122 19.06 -17.98 -3.73
CA TYR A 122 18.86 -17.09 -4.87
C TYR A 122 20.05 -16.13 -5.00
N ASP A 123 20.79 -16.22 -6.10
CA ASP A 123 21.82 -15.24 -6.45
C ASP A 123 21.10 -13.99 -7.00
N TYR A 124 21.06 -12.93 -6.18
CA TYR A 124 20.56 -11.63 -6.59
C TYR A 124 21.71 -10.69 -6.92
N GLU A 125 21.91 -10.38 -8.20
CA GLU A 125 22.91 -9.41 -8.65
C GLU A 125 22.37 -7.98 -8.47
N LEU A 126 22.79 -7.30 -7.40
CA LEU A 126 22.38 -5.91 -7.09
C LEU A 126 22.63 -4.93 -8.26
N GLY A 127 23.68 -5.14 -9.05
CA GLY A 127 24.03 -4.27 -10.17
C GLY A 127 23.16 -4.44 -11.42
N THR A 128 22.49 -5.58 -11.57
CA THR A 128 21.68 -5.90 -12.76
C THR A 128 20.19 -6.08 -12.45
N GLY A 129 19.82 -6.17 -11.16
CA GLY A 129 18.46 -6.45 -10.72
C GLY A 129 17.99 -7.87 -11.09
N ARG A 130 18.91 -8.76 -11.51
CA ARG A 130 18.57 -10.12 -11.93
C ARG A 130 18.58 -11.06 -10.73
N CYS A 131 17.46 -11.77 -10.57
CA CYS A 131 17.36 -12.94 -9.70
C CYS A 131 17.65 -14.19 -10.52
N ARG A 132 18.69 -14.96 -10.18
CA ARG A 132 18.91 -16.31 -10.74
C ARG A 132 18.26 -17.32 -9.79
N VAL A 133 17.40 -18.16 -10.36
CA VAL A 133 16.81 -19.35 -9.72
C VAL A 133 17.80 -20.49 -9.80
#